data_AF-A0YSC7-F1
#
_entry.id   AF-A0YSC7-F1
#
_cell.length_a   1.000
_cell.length_b   1.000
_cell.length_c   1.000
_cell.angle_alpha   90.00
_cell.angle_beta   90.00
_cell.angle_gamma   90.00
#
_symmetry.space_group_name_H-M   'P 1'
#
loop_
_entity.id
_entity.type
_entity.pdbx_description
1 polymer ?
#
loop_
_entity_poly.entity_id
_entity_poly.type
_entity_poly.pdbx_seq_one_letter_code
_entity_poly.pdbx_strand_id
1 'polypeptide(L)'
;MEMNVQQQELYQRLQAFSLDEPNAKYSFSKRLARENGWTVEYTQQAIAEYKKFAFLAVVAEHPVTPSEQVDQVWHLHLAYTRSYWDEFCPNILQKPLHHSPTQGGSSEDNKFNHWYNKTLEEYTTFFGEFPPVEIWPPAEIRFNHDIQVQRVNTEDYWIIPKFRNLNLPVFRFPKPAILGIGFLLTLALTACEVSLTNMQNPLDFTGSEFLEFYFLSVLTAIVLGLGLDSLRKPSTATSSTHRKSLFIEYLPALPIFAVLALGVAKIFVSISRGKPIGYLFFLCIFTLCIAICFLPSSQSSSRSSSRSGNKSSNSSSSYHSTNSSSYYDSSSSNSGYGSDGGSDCSSSYHSTSSSSDSSCGSDGGGGGGDCGGGGCGGGCGGGGCCGGA
;
A
#
# COMPACT_ATOMS: atom_id res chain seq x y z
N MET A 1 31.18 18.38 5.59
CA MET A 1 31.41 19.83 5.45
C MET A 1 31.02 20.47 6.77
N GLU A 2 31.77 21.43 7.30
CA GLU A 2 31.38 22.06 8.58
C GLU A 2 30.28 23.11 8.31
N MET A 3 29.18 23.05 9.06
CA MET A 3 28.09 24.03 8.93
C MET A 3 28.61 25.43 9.23
N ASN A 4 28.33 26.39 8.36
CA ASN A 4 28.63 27.79 8.62
C ASN A 4 27.73 28.35 9.74
N VAL A 5 28.02 29.56 10.24
CA VAL A 5 27.29 30.16 11.37
C VAL A 5 25.78 30.28 11.10
N GLN A 6 25.39 30.70 9.89
CA GLN A 6 23.96 30.84 9.52
C GLN A 6 23.25 29.48 9.50
N GLN A 7 23.93 28.44 9.00
CA GLN A 7 23.44 27.07 9.00
C GLN A 7 23.29 26.54 10.42
N GLN A 8 24.26 26.80 11.31
CA GLN A 8 24.18 26.41 12.71
C GLN A 8 23.01 27.09 13.43
N GLU A 9 22.79 28.38 13.21
CA GLU A 9 21.65 29.12 13.77
C GLU A 9 20.30 28.56 13.29
N LEU A 10 20.17 28.27 11.99
CA LEU A 10 18.98 27.62 11.43
C LEU A 10 18.73 26.28 12.10
N TYR A 11 19.78 25.45 12.21
CA TYR A 11 19.66 24.13 12.82
C TYR A 11 19.25 24.22 14.29
N GLN A 12 19.80 25.17 15.06
CA GLN A 12 19.40 25.40 16.44
C GLN A 12 17.92 25.80 16.57
N ARG A 13 17.42 26.71 15.72
CA ARG A 13 15.98 27.06 15.72
C ARG A 13 15.09 25.85 15.41
N LEU A 14 15.48 25.04 14.43
CA LEU A 14 14.77 23.79 14.09
C LEU A 14 14.74 22.81 15.27
N GLN A 15 15.86 22.63 15.96
CA GLN A 15 15.92 21.75 17.13
C GLN A 15 15.04 22.28 18.28
N ALA A 16 15.05 23.59 18.53
CA ALA A 16 14.26 24.23 19.58
C ALA A 16 12.75 24.24 19.30
N PHE A 17 12.33 24.23 18.02
CA PHE A 17 10.92 24.26 17.65
C PHE A 17 10.17 23.00 18.08
N SER A 18 9.07 23.14 18.82
CA SER A 18 8.19 22.01 19.18
C SER A 18 6.99 21.95 18.25
N LEU A 19 6.74 20.78 17.66
CA LEU A 19 5.48 20.50 16.96
C LEU A 19 4.33 20.20 17.93
N ASP A 20 4.66 19.81 19.15
CA ASP A 20 3.69 19.51 20.20
C ASP A 20 3.41 20.76 21.04
N GLU A 21 2.12 21.07 21.17
CA GLU A 21 1.63 22.06 22.12
C GLU A 21 1.64 21.48 23.55
N PRO A 22 2.24 22.15 24.56
CA PRO A 22 2.47 21.60 25.90
C PRO A 22 1.22 21.08 26.61
N ASN A 23 0.05 21.63 26.31
CA ASN A 23 -1.22 21.32 26.97
C ASN A 23 -2.25 20.63 26.06
N ALA A 24 -1.85 20.19 24.86
CA ALA A 24 -2.78 19.55 23.94
C ALA A 24 -3.09 18.11 24.36
N LYS A 25 -4.38 17.82 24.59
CA LYS A 25 -4.87 16.46 24.82
C LYS A 25 -4.53 15.52 23.65
N TYR A 26 -4.61 16.06 22.42
CA TYR A 26 -4.21 15.40 21.17
C TYR A 26 -3.06 16.17 20.53
N SER A 27 -1.85 15.96 21.04
CA SER A 27 -0.64 16.56 20.50
C SER A 27 -0.35 16.07 19.08
N PHE A 28 0.48 16.81 18.35
CA PHE A 28 0.89 16.48 16.98
C PHE A 28 1.49 15.07 16.90
N SER A 29 2.44 14.76 17.79
CA SER A 29 3.10 13.46 17.85
C SER A 29 2.13 12.31 18.13
N LYS A 30 1.16 12.51 19.04
CA LYS A 30 0.12 11.49 19.32
C LYS A 30 -0.76 11.23 18.10
N ARG A 31 -1.12 12.28 17.36
CA ARG A 31 -1.89 12.15 16.13
C ARG A 31 -1.09 11.43 15.05
N LEU A 32 0.17 11.83 14.86
CA LEU A 32 1.09 11.22 13.90
C LEU A 32 1.26 9.72 14.15
N ALA A 33 1.53 9.33 15.41
CA ALA A 33 1.67 7.94 15.82
C ALA A 33 0.40 7.14 15.52
N ARG A 34 -0.76 7.69 15.86
CA ARG A 34 -2.06 7.03 15.64
C ARG A 34 -2.40 6.84 14.16
N GLU A 35 -2.19 7.86 13.34
CA GLU A 35 -2.54 7.81 11.90
C GLU A 35 -1.63 6.87 11.09
N ASN A 36 -0.40 6.63 11.55
CA ASN A 36 0.57 5.77 10.87
C ASN A 36 0.78 4.40 11.55
N GLY A 37 0.18 4.18 12.73
CA GLY A 37 0.41 2.97 13.52
C GLY A 37 1.84 2.86 14.07
N TRP A 38 2.50 4.00 14.30
CA TRP A 38 3.89 4.04 14.79
C TRP A 38 3.97 3.98 16.31
N THR A 39 5.10 3.46 16.82
CA THR A 39 5.42 3.58 18.25
C THR A 39 5.77 5.01 18.60
N VAL A 40 5.73 5.34 19.89
CA VAL A 40 6.09 6.69 20.39
C VAL A 40 7.54 7.00 20.03
N GLU A 41 8.44 6.05 20.22
CA GLU A 41 9.87 6.19 19.96
C GLU A 41 10.14 6.45 18.48
N TYR A 42 9.54 5.64 17.59
CA TYR A 42 9.70 5.79 16.15
C TYR A 42 9.12 7.13 15.66
N THR A 43 7.99 7.55 16.23
CA THR A 43 7.38 8.85 15.92
C THR A 43 8.31 10.01 16.26
N GLN A 44 8.97 9.97 17.41
CA GLN A 44 9.93 11.01 17.80
C GLN A 44 11.18 11.00 16.92
N GLN A 45 11.67 9.82 16.52
CA GLN A 45 12.76 9.71 15.56
C GLN A 45 12.37 10.30 14.19
N ALA A 46 11.19 9.98 13.66
CA ALA A 46 10.70 10.53 12.41
C ALA A 46 10.55 12.07 12.45
N ILE A 47 10.10 12.63 13.59
CA ILE A 47 10.04 14.08 13.80
C ILE A 47 11.44 14.71 13.80
N ALA A 48 12.42 14.08 14.46
CA ALA A 48 13.80 14.57 14.46
C ALA A 48 14.39 14.57 13.03
N GLU A 49 14.13 13.52 12.26
CA GLU A 49 14.55 13.40 10.86
C GLU A 49 13.82 14.39 9.94
N TYR A 50 12.56 14.71 10.21
CA TYR A 50 11.84 15.78 9.52
C TYR A 50 12.50 17.16 9.71
N LYS A 51 13.00 17.46 10.92
CA LYS A 51 13.75 18.70 11.18
C LYS A 51 15.06 18.74 10.40
N LYS A 52 15.78 17.61 10.29
CA LYS A 52 16.98 17.50 9.44
C LYS A 52 16.65 17.68 7.96
N PHE A 53 15.55 17.10 7.48
CA PHE A 53 15.08 17.34 6.11
C PHE A 53 14.72 18.81 5.86
N ALA A 54 14.01 19.46 6.79
CA ALA A 54 13.67 20.88 6.66
C ALA A 54 14.92 21.78 6.64
N PHE A 55 15.96 21.42 7.38
CA PHE A 55 17.28 22.05 7.28
C PHE A 55 17.85 21.88 5.86
N LEU A 56 17.93 20.64 5.34
CA LEU A 56 18.44 20.36 4.00
C LEU A 56 17.65 21.12 2.91
N ALA A 57 16.33 21.21 3.04
CA ALA A 57 15.48 21.94 2.10
C ALA A 57 15.77 23.44 2.00
N VAL A 58 16.40 24.02 3.03
CA VAL A 58 16.77 25.45 3.05
C VAL A 58 18.21 25.68 2.58
N VAL A 59 19.11 24.73 2.83
CA VAL A 59 20.56 24.89 2.62
C VAL A 59 21.10 24.21 1.38
N ALA A 60 20.44 23.17 0.88
CA ALA A 60 20.89 22.46 -0.32
C ALA A 60 20.70 23.33 -1.57
N GLU A 61 21.66 23.26 -2.49
CA GLU A 61 21.60 23.98 -3.78
C GLU A 61 20.73 23.27 -4.83
N HIS A 62 20.00 22.24 -4.43
CA HIS A 62 19.12 21.47 -5.29
C HIS A 62 17.80 21.14 -4.57
N PRO A 63 16.71 20.84 -5.31
CA PRO A 63 15.51 20.30 -4.72
C PRO A 63 15.79 19.01 -3.96
N VAL A 64 15.35 18.93 -2.69
CA VAL A 64 15.46 17.71 -1.89
C VAL A 64 14.15 16.92 -1.92
N THR A 65 14.26 15.61 -1.73
CA THR A 65 13.11 14.69 -1.71
C THR A 65 13.13 13.92 -0.39
N PRO A 66 12.04 13.93 0.40
CA PRO A 66 11.99 13.22 1.67
C PRO A 66 11.80 11.71 1.47
N SER A 67 12.12 10.93 2.51
CA SER A 67 11.62 9.55 2.62
C SER A 67 10.10 9.55 2.85
N GLU A 68 9.45 8.39 2.74
CA GLU A 68 8.01 8.30 2.97
C GLU A 68 7.66 8.69 4.41
N GLN A 69 8.46 8.24 5.36
CA GLN A 69 8.30 8.50 6.79
C GLN A 69 8.39 9.99 7.09
N VAL A 70 9.38 10.68 6.52
CA VAL A 70 9.55 12.12 6.68
C VAL A 70 8.45 12.90 5.95
N ASP A 71 8.02 12.44 4.79
CA ASP A 71 6.91 13.05 4.05
C ASP A 71 5.59 12.96 4.83
N GLN A 72 5.32 11.87 5.56
CA GLN A 72 4.14 11.75 6.43
C GLN A 72 4.16 12.77 7.59
N VAL A 73 5.33 13.02 8.20
CA VAL A 73 5.47 14.08 9.21
C VAL A 73 5.20 15.45 8.57
N TRP A 74 5.76 15.69 7.38
CA TRP A 74 5.61 16.97 6.69
C TRP A 74 4.17 17.22 6.22
N HIS A 75 3.48 16.22 5.66
CA HIS A 75 2.06 16.28 5.30
C HIS A 75 1.19 16.63 6.50
N LEU A 76 1.43 15.97 7.64
CA LEU A 76 0.69 16.31 8.84
C LEU A 76 0.99 17.74 9.27
N HIS A 77 2.25 18.19 9.23
CA HIS A 77 2.60 19.56 9.61
C HIS A 77 1.95 20.60 8.68
N LEU A 78 1.89 20.35 7.37
CA LEU A 78 1.16 21.19 6.41
C LEU A 78 -0.33 21.33 6.77
N ALA A 79 -0.95 20.28 7.34
CA ALA A 79 -2.33 20.35 7.82
C ALA A 79 -2.49 21.19 9.10
N TYR A 80 -1.43 21.39 9.89
CA TYR A 80 -1.39 22.31 11.03
C TYR A 80 -1.03 23.72 10.55
N THR A 81 -1.91 24.28 9.71
CA THR A 81 -1.62 25.45 8.87
C THR A 81 -1.06 26.66 9.63
N ARG A 82 -1.53 26.94 10.84
CA ARG A 82 -1.00 28.05 11.67
C ARG A 82 0.42 27.77 12.14
N SER A 83 0.66 26.59 12.71
CA SER A 83 2.01 26.17 13.13
C SER A 83 2.97 26.16 11.94
N TYR A 84 2.51 25.72 10.76
CA TYR A 84 3.35 25.67 9.56
C TYR A 84 3.60 27.04 8.90
N TRP A 85 2.54 27.78 8.58
CA TRP A 85 2.62 29.00 7.78
C TRP A 85 2.83 30.27 8.61
N ASP A 86 2.26 30.35 9.81
CA ASP A 86 2.36 31.56 10.64
C ASP A 86 3.62 31.51 11.53
N GLU A 87 4.11 30.31 11.88
CA GLU A 87 5.24 30.15 12.79
C GLU A 87 6.47 29.51 12.12
N PHE A 88 6.36 28.27 11.64
CA PHE A 88 7.50 27.49 11.18
C PHE A 88 8.21 28.12 9.97
N CYS A 89 7.47 28.44 8.91
CA CYS A 89 8.06 29.03 7.71
C CYS A 89 8.68 30.42 7.95
N PRO A 90 7.96 31.42 8.51
CA PRO A 90 8.50 32.77 8.66
C PRO A 90 9.51 32.90 9.80
N ASN A 91 9.33 32.21 10.94
CA ASN A 91 10.14 32.44 12.13
C ASN A 91 11.26 31.41 12.33
N ILE A 92 11.03 30.16 11.92
CA ILE A 92 12.01 29.08 12.09
C ILE A 92 12.88 28.94 10.85
N LEU A 93 12.27 28.64 9.71
CA LEU A 93 12.95 28.47 8.42
C LEU A 93 13.40 29.82 7.83
N GLN A 94 12.65 30.88 8.08
CA GLN A 94 12.79 32.20 7.46
C GLN A 94 12.73 32.16 5.92
N LYS A 95 12.09 31.11 5.38
CA LYS A 95 11.82 30.89 3.96
C LYS A 95 10.52 30.11 3.81
N PRO A 96 9.73 30.36 2.75
CA PRO A 96 8.61 29.50 2.42
C PRO A 96 9.13 28.13 1.99
N LEU A 97 8.45 27.07 2.45
CA LEU A 97 8.71 25.71 2.04
C LEU A 97 7.42 25.14 1.45
N HIS A 98 7.39 24.89 0.15
CA HIS A 98 6.19 24.39 -0.53
C HIS A 98 6.31 22.90 -0.84
N HIS A 99 5.20 22.18 -0.65
CA HIS A 99 5.05 20.80 -1.11
C HIS A 99 4.36 20.78 -2.47
N SER A 100 4.94 20.06 -3.43
CA SER A 100 4.36 19.92 -4.77
C SER A 100 4.15 18.44 -5.10
N PRO A 101 2.98 18.05 -5.63
CA PRO A 101 2.73 16.67 -6.04
C PRO A 101 3.58 16.30 -7.25
N THR A 102 3.90 15.01 -7.38
CA THR A 102 4.50 14.45 -8.60
C THR A 102 3.53 14.54 -9.78
N GLN A 103 4.05 14.80 -10.99
CA GLN A 103 3.26 14.73 -12.22
C GLN A 103 3.13 13.29 -12.76
N GLY A 104 3.86 12.35 -12.16
CA GLY A 104 3.89 10.94 -12.55
C GLY A 104 4.62 10.67 -13.86
N GLY A 105 4.88 9.37 -14.11
CA GLY A 105 5.56 8.90 -15.30
C GLY A 105 7.08 8.73 -15.10
N SER A 106 7.70 7.96 -16.00
CA SER A 106 9.08 7.50 -15.84
C SER A 106 10.12 8.62 -15.74
N SER A 107 9.87 9.78 -16.37
CA SER A 107 10.75 10.94 -16.26
C SER A 107 10.71 11.55 -14.85
N GLU A 108 9.52 11.66 -14.26
CA GLU A 108 9.37 12.12 -12.87
C GLU A 108 10.01 11.10 -11.92
N ASP A 109 9.76 9.81 -12.12
CA ASP A 109 10.33 8.74 -11.29
C ASP A 109 11.86 8.80 -11.26
N ASN A 110 12.51 8.95 -12.42
CA ASN A 110 13.96 9.09 -12.52
C ASN A 110 14.47 10.37 -11.83
N LYS A 111 13.72 11.48 -11.97
CA LYS A 111 14.05 12.77 -11.35
C LYS A 111 14.02 12.68 -9.82
N PHE A 112 12.94 12.15 -9.26
CA PHE A 112 12.79 11.98 -7.81
C PHE A 112 13.77 10.97 -7.24
N ASN A 113 14.07 9.89 -7.96
CA ASN A 113 15.10 8.94 -7.57
C ASN A 113 16.48 9.62 -7.48
N HIS A 114 16.83 10.45 -8.47
CA HIS A 114 18.08 11.21 -8.46
C HIS A 114 18.13 12.23 -7.31
N TRP A 115 17.08 13.01 -7.11
CA TRP A 115 17.02 14.00 -6.01
C TRP A 115 17.03 13.37 -4.63
N TYR A 116 16.36 12.23 -4.45
CA TYR A 116 16.38 11.49 -3.19
C TYR A 116 17.79 10.99 -2.87
N ASN A 117 18.50 10.38 -3.84
CA ASN A 117 19.89 9.96 -3.63
C ASN A 117 20.80 11.12 -3.27
N LYS A 118 20.69 12.26 -3.97
CA LYS A 118 21.42 13.48 -3.58
C LYS A 118 21.05 13.99 -2.17
N THR A 119 19.78 13.86 -1.78
CA THR A 119 19.35 14.22 -0.41
C THR A 119 20.05 13.36 0.64
N LEU A 120 20.23 12.06 0.39
CA LEU A 120 20.98 11.17 1.30
C LEU A 120 22.49 11.50 1.34
N GLU A 121 23.07 11.90 0.21
CA GLU A 121 24.46 12.37 0.12
C GLU A 121 24.66 13.67 0.91
N GLU A 122 23.77 14.66 0.73
CA GLU A 122 23.79 15.93 1.47
C GLU A 122 23.56 15.73 2.97
N TYR A 123 22.64 14.83 3.33
CA TYR A 123 22.44 14.43 4.72
C TYR A 123 23.77 14.00 5.35
N THR A 124 24.48 13.07 4.71
CA THR A 124 25.76 12.56 5.22
C THR A 124 26.81 13.67 5.28
N THR A 125 26.80 14.58 4.29
CA THR A 125 27.75 15.70 4.19
C THR A 125 27.58 16.72 5.32
N PHE A 126 26.34 17.05 5.69
CA PHE A 126 26.03 18.03 6.72
C PHE A 126 26.06 17.46 8.14
N PHE A 127 25.56 16.24 8.35
CA PHE A 127 25.43 15.66 9.69
C PHE A 127 26.60 14.75 10.09
N GLY A 128 27.45 14.35 9.14
CA GLY A 128 28.63 13.51 9.41
C GLY A 128 28.29 12.07 9.79
N GLU A 129 27.02 11.66 9.64
CA GLU A 129 26.51 10.33 9.91
C GLU A 129 25.63 9.87 8.74
N PHE A 130 25.51 8.55 8.57
CA PHE A 130 24.55 8.00 7.61
C PHE A 130 23.13 8.15 8.16
N PRO A 131 22.14 8.45 7.31
CA PRO A 131 20.76 8.55 7.76
C PRO A 131 20.25 7.17 8.22
N PRO A 132 19.42 7.10 9.28
CA PRO A 132 18.91 5.84 9.80
C PRO A 132 18.05 5.13 8.76
N VAL A 133 18.42 3.90 8.40
CA VAL A 133 17.82 3.14 7.28
C VAL A 133 16.34 2.84 7.47
N GLU A 134 15.87 2.78 8.73
CA GLU A 134 14.48 2.56 9.09
C GLU A 134 13.58 3.77 8.78
N ILE A 135 14.15 4.97 8.63
CA ILE A 135 13.44 6.21 8.27
C ILE A 135 13.84 6.69 6.87
N TRP A 136 15.08 6.48 6.47
CA TRP A 136 15.64 6.84 5.18
C TRP A 136 16.11 5.58 4.44
N PRO A 137 15.19 4.76 3.93
CA PRO A 137 15.56 3.54 3.23
C PRO A 137 16.24 3.88 1.88
N PRO A 138 16.99 2.95 1.28
CA PRO A 138 17.53 3.10 -0.07
C PRO A 138 16.44 3.44 -1.10
N ALA A 139 16.82 4.13 -2.17
CA ALA A 139 15.89 4.57 -3.22
C ALA A 139 15.08 3.41 -3.82
N GLU A 140 15.69 2.22 -3.93
CA GLU A 140 15.04 1.02 -4.43
C GLU A 140 13.89 0.55 -3.55
N ILE A 141 13.94 0.82 -2.25
CA ILE A 141 12.85 0.50 -1.30
C ILE A 141 11.82 1.63 -1.35
N ARG A 142 12.26 2.89 -1.21
CA ARG A 142 11.42 4.10 -1.19
C ARG A 142 10.47 4.20 -2.40
N PHE A 143 10.96 3.87 -3.60
CA PHE A 143 10.22 4.02 -4.85
C PHE A 143 9.63 2.70 -5.40
N ASN A 144 9.66 1.61 -4.63
CA ASN A 144 9.12 0.32 -5.08
C ASN A 144 8.26 -0.37 -4.00
N HIS A 145 8.76 -0.48 -2.77
CA HIS A 145 8.03 -1.12 -1.68
C HIS A 145 7.00 -0.17 -1.07
N ASP A 146 7.40 1.08 -0.82
CA ASP A 146 6.62 2.03 -0.01
C ASP A 146 5.51 2.76 -0.79
N ILE A 147 5.35 2.48 -2.09
CA ILE A 147 4.40 3.20 -2.97
C ILE A 147 2.97 2.61 -2.95
N GLN A 148 2.77 1.39 -2.45
CA GLN A 148 1.46 0.70 -2.48
C GLN A 148 0.74 0.78 -1.14
N VAL A 149 0.41 1.99 -0.70
CA VAL A 149 -0.28 2.24 0.57
C VAL A 149 -1.72 2.68 0.32
N GLN A 150 -2.65 2.10 1.08
CA GLN A 150 -4.05 2.52 1.14
C GLN A 150 -4.45 2.68 2.61
N ARG A 151 -5.25 3.70 2.91
CA ARG A 151 -5.87 3.86 4.23
C ARG A 151 -7.03 2.87 4.36
N VAL A 152 -7.04 2.09 5.43
CA VAL A 152 -8.08 1.10 5.72
C VAL A 152 -8.62 1.32 7.13
N ASN A 153 -9.92 1.10 7.34
CA ASN A 153 -10.51 1.12 8.68
C ASN A 153 -10.22 -0.23 9.38
N THR A 154 -9.49 -0.20 10.48
CA THR A 154 -9.12 -1.40 11.25
C THR A 154 -10.26 -1.96 12.10
N GLU A 155 -11.39 -1.25 12.24
CA GLU A 155 -12.61 -1.79 12.86
C GLU A 155 -13.36 -2.73 11.90
N ASP A 156 -13.34 -2.41 10.60
CA ASP A 156 -14.06 -3.16 9.57
C ASP A 156 -13.20 -4.28 8.96
N TYR A 157 -11.87 -4.10 8.92
CA TYR A 157 -10.94 -4.97 8.22
C TYR A 157 -9.79 -5.45 9.10
N TRP A 158 -9.39 -6.71 8.88
CA TRP A 158 -8.22 -7.31 9.52
C TRP A 158 -6.98 -7.11 8.65
N ILE A 159 -5.91 -6.58 9.24
CA ILE A 159 -4.61 -6.45 8.56
C ILE A 159 -3.76 -7.67 8.88
N ILE A 160 -3.63 -8.59 7.92
CA ILE A 160 -2.81 -9.80 8.06
C ILE A 160 -1.57 -9.65 7.17
N PRO A 161 -0.34 -9.81 7.72
CA PRO A 161 0.88 -9.78 6.93
C PRO A 161 0.85 -10.80 5.79
N LYS A 162 1.38 -10.42 4.62
CA LYS A 162 1.55 -11.36 3.52
C LYS A 162 2.65 -12.35 3.89
N PHE A 163 2.30 -13.63 3.98
CA PHE A 163 3.20 -14.76 4.29
C PHE A 163 4.20 -15.11 3.17
N ARG A 164 4.66 -14.13 2.40
CA ARG A 164 5.48 -14.33 1.19
C ARG A 164 6.88 -14.88 1.48
N ASN A 165 7.39 -14.65 2.70
CA ASN A 165 8.75 -15.00 3.14
C ASN A 165 8.77 -15.99 4.32
N LEU A 166 7.67 -16.69 4.60
CA LEU A 166 7.76 -17.87 5.46
C LEU A 166 8.64 -18.89 4.71
N ASN A 167 9.91 -18.98 5.10
CA ASN A 167 10.81 -20.09 4.79
C ASN A 167 10.30 -21.36 5.49
N LEU A 168 9.04 -21.73 5.23
CA LEU A 168 8.63 -23.10 5.42
C LEU A 168 9.57 -23.92 4.53
N PRO A 169 10.23 -24.97 5.05
CA PRO A 169 11.00 -25.85 4.21
C PRO A 169 10.03 -26.43 3.20
N VAL A 170 9.98 -25.83 2.01
CA VAL A 170 9.32 -26.44 0.87
C VAL A 170 10.20 -27.64 0.57
N PHE A 171 9.85 -28.77 1.17
CA PHE A 171 10.41 -30.06 0.79
C PHE A 171 10.09 -30.23 -0.68
N ARG A 172 11.01 -29.78 -1.55
CA ARG A 172 11.00 -30.07 -2.98
C ARG A 172 11.33 -31.54 -3.09
N PHE A 173 10.31 -32.38 -2.89
CA PHE A 173 10.41 -33.77 -3.29
C PHE A 173 10.71 -33.76 -4.79
N PRO A 174 11.78 -34.44 -5.25
CA PRO A 174 12.00 -34.60 -6.68
C PRO A 174 10.71 -35.18 -7.28
N LYS A 175 10.27 -34.71 -8.45
CA LYS A 175 9.03 -35.16 -9.10
C LYS A 175 8.76 -36.68 -9.04
N PRO A 176 9.74 -37.58 -9.21
CA PRO A 176 9.51 -39.02 -9.03
C PRO A 176 9.19 -39.46 -7.59
N ALA A 177 9.65 -38.73 -6.57
CA ALA A 177 9.34 -39.02 -5.17
C ALA A 177 7.88 -38.71 -4.80
N ILE A 178 7.26 -37.68 -5.42
CA ILE A 178 5.81 -37.40 -5.22
C ILE A 178 4.96 -38.56 -5.76
N LEU A 179 5.30 -39.06 -6.95
CA LEU A 179 4.70 -40.25 -7.54
C LEU A 179 4.98 -41.52 -6.71
N GLY A 180 6.20 -41.66 -6.17
CA GLY A 180 6.57 -42.77 -5.29
C GLY A 180 5.82 -42.78 -3.96
N ILE A 181 5.63 -41.61 -3.33
CA ILE A 181 4.85 -41.47 -2.10
C ILE A 181 3.36 -41.73 -2.39
N GLY A 182 2.84 -41.25 -3.52
CA GLY A 182 1.46 -41.53 -3.94
C GLY A 182 1.24 -43.02 -4.21
N PHE A 183 2.21 -43.68 -4.83
CA PHE A 183 2.22 -45.13 -5.03
C PHE A 183 2.30 -45.88 -3.69
N LEU A 184 3.13 -45.47 -2.74
CA LEU A 184 3.22 -46.09 -1.42
C LEU A 184 1.98 -45.87 -0.55
N LEU A 185 1.34 -44.70 -0.63
CA LEU A 185 0.09 -44.40 0.08
C LEU A 185 -1.10 -45.15 -0.52
N THR A 186 -1.17 -45.26 -1.86
CA THR A 186 -2.15 -46.13 -2.53
C THR A 186 -1.88 -47.60 -2.24
N LEU A 187 -0.61 -48.01 -2.18
CA LEU A 187 -0.23 -49.36 -1.75
C LEU A 187 -0.62 -49.59 -0.28
N ALA A 188 -0.49 -48.61 0.60
CA ALA A 188 -0.91 -48.69 2.00
C ALA A 188 -2.44 -48.73 2.15
N LEU A 189 -3.18 -47.99 1.31
CA LEU A 189 -4.64 -48.09 1.20
C LEU A 189 -5.07 -49.49 0.75
N THR A 190 -4.36 -50.09 -0.21
CA THR A 190 -4.63 -51.45 -0.70
C THR A 190 -4.06 -52.56 0.18
N ALA A 191 -2.96 -52.33 0.89
CA ALA A 191 -2.34 -53.32 1.80
C ALA A 191 -3.08 -53.40 3.14
N CYS A 192 -3.95 -52.43 3.42
CA CYS A 192 -4.96 -52.54 4.46
C CYS A 192 -6.09 -53.55 4.08
N GLU A 193 -6.06 -54.14 2.87
CA GLU A 193 -6.94 -55.26 2.48
C GLU A 193 -6.43 -56.64 2.98
N VAL A 194 -6.34 -56.83 4.29
CA VAL A 194 -6.50 -58.18 4.86
C VAL A 194 -7.88 -58.31 5.54
N SER A 195 -8.85 -57.47 5.20
CA SER A 195 -10.26 -57.63 5.65
C SER A 195 -11.35 -57.07 4.72
N LEU A 196 -11.03 -56.59 3.51
CA LEU A 196 -11.99 -55.87 2.65
C LEU A 196 -12.82 -56.73 1.68
N THR A 197 -12.82 -58.06 1.82
CA THR A 197 -13.61 -58.92 0.91
C THR A 197 -15.12 -58.93 1.19
N ASN A 198 -15.69 -58.07 2.06
CA ASN A 198 -17.15 -58.09 2.28
C ASN A 198 -17.89 -56.80 2.70
N MET A 199 -17.34 -55.58 2.51
CA MET A 199 -18.13 -54.34 2.71
C MET A 199 -17.96 -53.36 1.56
N GLN A 200 -19.00 -53.27 0.70
CA GLN A 200 -19.01 -52.50 -0.55
C GLN A 200 -19.18 -50.97 -0.38
N ASN A 201 -19.30 -50.44 0.84
CA ASN A 201 -19.51 -49.01 1.07
C ASN A 201 -18.65 -48.43 2.22
N PRO A 202 -17.73 -47.48 1.96
CA PRO A 202 -16.89 -46.86 3.00
C PRO A 202 -17.69 -46.05 4.04
N LEU A 203 -18.93 -45.65 3.73
CA LEU A 203 -19.80 -44.96 4.68
C LEU A 203 -20.31 -45.88 5.80
N ASP A 204 -20.15 -47.20 5.69
CA ASP A 204 -20.58 -48.17 6.71
C ASP A 204 -19.49 -48.57 7.70
N PHE A 205 -18.25 -48.11 7.49
CA PHE A 205 -17.14 -48.34 8.42
C PHE A 205 -17.45 -47.86 9.84
N THR A 206 -16.83 -48.50 10.83
CA THR A 206 -16.87 -48.01 12.22
C THR A 206 -16.14 -46.67 12.35
N GLY A 207 -16.29 -45.99 13.50
CA GLY A 207 -15.77 -44.64 13.68
C GLY A 207 -14.25 -44.54 13.51
N SER A 208 -13.50 -45.47 14.08
CA SER A 208 -12.03 -45.53 13.99
C SER A 208 -11.55 -45.95 12.61
N GLU A 209 -12.15 -47.00 12.03
CA GLU A 209 -11.82 -47.48 10.68
C GLU A 209 -12.05 -46.38 9.64
N PHE A 210 -13.16 -45.64 9.75
CA PHE A 210 -13.41 -44.51 8.87
C PHE A 210 -12.40 -43.38 9.09
N LEU A 211 -11.98 -43.12 10.33
CA LEU A 211 -11.04 -42.05 10.62
C LEU A 211 -9.65 -42.33 10.03
N GLU A 212 -9.17 -43.57 10.14
CA GLU A 212 -7.91 -44.02 9.53
C GLU A 212 -8.00 -43.99 8.00
N PHE A 213 -9.09 -44.53 7.44
CA PHE A 213 -9.38 -44.47 6.01
C PHE A 213 -9.41 -43.02 5.50
N TYR A 214 -10.09 -42.13 6.22
CA TYR A 214 -10.23 -40.73 5.87
C TYR A 214 -8.89 -40.00 5.92
N PHE A 215 -8.10 -40.20 6.97
CA PHE A 215 -6.77 -39.61 7.10
C PHE A 215 -5.84 -40.03 5.95
N LEU A 216 -5.81 -41.32 5.62
CA LEU A 216 -4.98 -41.83 4.53
C LEU A 216 -5.48 -41.36 3.15
N SER A 217 -6.79 -41.21 2.99
CA SER A 217 -7.41 -40.60 1.80
C SER A 217 -7.03 -39.13 1.65
N VAL A 218 -7.00 -38.36 2.74
CA VAL A 218 -6.54 -36.96 2.72
C VAL A 218 -5.07 -36.88 2.31
N LEU A 219 -4.19 -37.70 2.89
CA LEU A 219 -2.77 -37.73 2.49
C LEU A 219 -2.60 -38.08 1.01
N THR A 220 -3.34 -39.07 0.52
CA THR A 220 -3.32 -39.48 -0.89
C THR A 220 -3.83 -38.36 -1.80
N ALA A 221 -4.92 -37.69 -1.43
CA ALA A 221 -5.47 -36.57 -2.18
C ALA A 221 -4.51 -35.37 -2.24
N ILE A 222 -3.78 -35.08 -1.16
CA ILE A 222 -2.73 -34.04 -1.13
C ILE A 222 -1.62 -34.40 -2.11
N VAL A 223 -1.12 -35.63 -2.09
CA VAL A 223 -0.04 -36.07 -2.99
C VAL A 223 -0.49 -36.07 -4.45
N LEU A 224 -1.72 -36.49 -4.73
CA LEU A 224 -2.32 -36.39 -6.06
C LEU A 224 -2.46 -34.93 -6.50
N GLY A 225 -2.93 -34.04 -5.62
CA GLY A 225 -3.02 -32.61 -5.89
C GLY A 225 -1.67 -31.99 -6.22
N LEU A 226 -0.64 -32.28 -5.42
CA LEU A 226 0.74 -31.81 -5.68
C LEU A 226 1.32 -32.38 -6.97
N GLY A 227 1.03 -33.66 -7.28
CA GLY A 227 1.42 -34.29 -8.54
C GLY A 227 0.78 -33.63 -9.75
N LEU A 228 -0.54 -33.39 -9.70
CA LEU A 228 -1.30 -32.71 -10.75
C LEU A 228 -0.83 -31.27 -10.95
N ASP A 229 -0.57 -30.54 -9.86
CA ASP A 229 -0.01 -29.19 -9.92
C ASP A 229 1.42 -29.19 -10.51
N SER A 230 2.24 -30.19 -10.19
CA SER A 230 3.58 -30.33 -10.80
C SER A 230 3.55 -30.68 -12.29
N LEU A 231 2.46 -31.27 -12.80
CA LEU A 231 2.26 -31.54 -14.22
C LEU A 231 1.74 -30.32 -14.99
N ARG A 232 1.28 -29.29 -14.27
CA ARG A 232 0.89 -27.99 -14.84
C ARG A 232 2.12 -27.30 -15.43
N LYS A 233 2.25 -27.31 -16.75
CA LYS A 233 3.27 -26.49 -17.44
C LYS A 233 2.98 -25.01 -17.21
N PRO A 234 3.98 -24.16 -16.94
CA PRO A 234 3.77 -22.71 -16.93
C PRO A 234 3.26 -22.30 -18.30
N SER A 235 2.07 -21.68 -18.33
CA SER A 235 1.43 -21.29 -19.58
C SER A 235 2.25 -20.17 -20.25
N THR A 236 3.07 -20.51 -21.23
CA THR A 236 3.62 -19.53 -22.16
C THR A 236 2.47 -19.06 -23.04
N ALA A 237 2.11 -17.79 -22.87
CA ALA A 237 0.96 -17.18 -23.51
C ALA A 237 1.20 -16.99 -25.01
N THR A 238 0.62 -17.84 -25.86
CA THR A 238 0.28 -17.49 -27.25
C THR A 238 -0.94 -18.26 -27.76
N SER A 239 -1.82 -17.54 -28.48
CA SER A 239 -2.95 -17.98 -29.31
C SER A 239 -4.29 -18.37 -28.62
N SER A 240 -5.18 -17.37 -28.59
CA SER A 240 -6.58 -17.39 -29.09
C SER A 240 -7.37 -18.70 -29.03
N THR A 241 -7.61 -19.22 -27.82
CA THR A 241 -8.77 -20.09 -27.55
C THR A 241 -9.26 -19.78 -26.13
N HIS A 242 -10.13 -18.78 -26.02
CA HIS A 242 -10.57 -18.18 -24.74
C HIS A 242 -11.48 -19.08 -23.89
N ARG A 243 -11.67 -20.35 -24.30
CA ARG A 243 -12.28 -21.45 -23.51
C ARG A 243 -11.26 -22.51 -23.10
N LYS A 244 -9.96 -22.15 -22.98
CA LYS A 244 -8.97 -23.02 -22.33
C LYS A 244 -9.15 -22.96 -20.80
N SER A 245 -10.20 -23.67 -20.39
CA SER A 245 -10.28 -24.56 -19.24
C SER A 245 -10.00 -23.96 -17.86
N LEU A 246 -11.00 -23.25 -17.31
CA LEU A 246 -11.17 -23.14 -15.85
C LEU A 246 -10.94 -24.50 -15.17
N PHE A 247 -11.39 -25.58 -15.81
CA PHE A 247 -11.21 -26.95 -15.33
C PHE A 247 -9.75 -27.38 -15.10
N ILE A 248 -8.78 -26.95 -15.91
CA ILE A 248 -7.34 -27.24 -15.68
C ILE A 248 -6.82 -26.48 -14.45
N GLU A 249 -7.40 -25.32 -14.15
CA GLU A 249 -7.00 -24.49 -13.02
C GLU A 249 -7.42 -25.08 -11.67
N TYR A 250 -8.59 -25.72 -11.62
CA TYR A 250 -9.13 -26.38 -10.43
C TYR A 250 -8.81 -27.88 -10.34
N LEU A 251 -8.16 -28.46 -11.35
CA LEU A 251 -7.84 -29.90 -11.43
C LEU A 251 -7.05 -30.42 -10.22
N PRO A 252 -6.01 -29.72 -9.70
CA PRO A 252 -5.27 -30.17 -8.52
C PRO A 252 -6.10 -30.17 -7.23
N ALA A 253 -7.11 -29.30 -7.13
CA ALA A 253 -7.97 -29.19 -5.95
C ALA A 253 -9.05 -30.28 -5.90
N LEU A 254 -9.44 -30.83 -7.05
CA LEU A 254 -10.55 -31.78 -7.18
C LEU A 254 -10.44 -33.02 -6.28
N PRO A 255 -9.28 -33.71 -6.18
CA PRO A 255 -9.14 -34.87 -5.28
C PRO A 255 -9.38 -34.52 -3.80
N ILE A 256 -8.94 -33.33 -3.37
CA ILE A 256 -9.06 -32.87 -1.98
C ILE A 256 -10.52 -32.54 -1.66
N PHE A 257 -11.23 -31.87 -2.59
CA PHE A 257 -12.67 -31.62 -2.46
C PHE A 257 -13.50 -32.90 -2.48
N ALA A 258 -13.10 -33.91 -3.27
CA ALA A 258 -13.78 -35.21 -3.29
C ALA A 258 -13.68 -35.93 -1.94
N VAL A 259 -12.50 -35.93 -1.31
CA VAL A 259 -12.32 -36.49 0.04
C VAL A 259 -13.10 -35.68 1.08
N LEU A 260 -13.07 -34.35 1.01
CA LEU A 260 -13.87 -33.50 1.90
C LEU A 260 -15.38 -33.82 1.80
N ALA A 261 -15.91 -34.01 0.59
CA ALA A 261 -17.31 -34.37 0.38
C ALA A 261 -17.66 -35.72 1.02
N LEU A 262 -16.75 -36.70 0.97
CA LEU A 262 -16.92 -38.00 1.64
C LEU A 262 -16.91 -37.86 3.18
N GLY A 263 -16.05 -36.99 3.72
CA GLY A 263 -16.04 -36.66 5.15
C GLY A 263 -17.35 -36.01 5.62
N VAL A 264 -17.84 -35.02 4.85
CA VAL A 264 -19.13 -34.37 5.10
C VAL A 264 -20.28 -35.38 5.02
N ALA A 265 -20.31 -36.24 4.01
CA ALA A 265 -21.33 -37.28 3.88
C ALA A 265 -21.35 -38.22 5.10
N LYS A 266 -20.18 -38.62 5.62
CA LYS A 266 -20.09 -39.44 6.83
C LYS A 266 -20.56 -38.70 8.08
N ILE A 267 -20.31 -37.39 8.20
CA ILE A 267 -20.83 -36.58 9.31
C ILE A 267 -22.36 -36.65 9.33
N PHE A 268 -23.03 -36.45 8.19
CA PHE A 268 -24.49 -36.55 8.11
C PHE A 268 -25.00 -37.95 8.49
N VAL A 269 -24.39 -39.01 7.96
CA VAL A 269 -24.74 -40.40 8.32
C VAL A 269 -24.51 -40.64 9.83
N SER A 270 -23.44 -40.10 10.41
CA SER A 270 -23.10 -40.31 11.81
C SER A 270 -24.02 -39.55 12.77
N ILE A 271 -24.43 -38.33 12.41
CA ILE A 271 -25.47 -37.57 13.13
C ILE A 271 -26.78 -38.34 13.11
N SER A 272 -27.19 -38.87 11.94
CA SER A 272 -28.44 -39.64 11.82
C SER A 272 -28.43 -40.94 12.65
N ARG A 273 -27.24 -41.48 12.94
CA ARG A 273 -27.02 -42.69 13.74
C ARG A 273 -26.67 -42.40 15.21
N GLY A 274 -26.70 -41.13 15.65
CA GLY A 274 -26.40 -40.72 17.03
C GLY A 274 -24.95 -40.97 17.47
N LYS A 275 -24.01 -41.05 16.53
CA LYS A 275 -22.58 -41.33 16.81
C LYS A 275 -21.79 -40.03 17.00
N PRO A 276 -20.74 -40.03 17.84
CA PRO A 276 -19.88 -38.86 18.03
C PRO A 276 -19.09 -38.53 16.75
N ILE A 277 -19.02 -37.23 16.40
CA ILE A 277 -18.40 -36.73 15.15
C ILE A 277 -17.21 -35.80 15.36
N GLY A 278 -16.82 -35.49 16.61
CA GLY A 278 -15.87 -34.41 16.92
C GLY A 278 -14.56 -34.48 16.14
N TYR A 279 -13.87 -35.63 16.18
CA TYR A 279 -12.60 -35.82 15.48
C TYR A 279 -12.72 -35.67 13.95
N LEU A 280 -13.80 -36.22 13.37
CA LEU A 280 -14.06 -36.11 11.94
C LEU A 280 -14.37 -34.66 11.52
N PHE A 281 -15.10 -33.91 12.36
CA PHE A 281 -15.41 -32.51 12.12
C PHE A 281 -14.14 -31.64 12.06
N PHE A 282 -13.24 -31.78 13.04
CA PHE A 282 -11.96 -31.05 13.03
C PHE A 282 -11.09 -31.44 11.84
N LEU A 283 -11.04 -32.73 11.48
CA LEU A 283 -10.33 -33.16 10.28
C LEU A 283 -10.93 -32.59 9.00
N CYS A 284 -12.26 -32.49 8.89
CA CYS A 284 -12.91 -31.86 7.73
C CYS A 284 -12.59 -30.36 7.62
N ILE A 285 -12.54 -29.63 8.75
CA ILE A 285 -12.09 -28.22 8.76
C ILE A 285 -10.64 -28.12 8.29
N PHE A 286 -9.77 -28.99 8.79
CA PHE A 286 -8.37 -29.03 8.36
C PHE A 286 -8.23 -29.35 6.87
N THR A 287 -8.98 -30.33 6.35
CA THR A 287 -9.04 -30.65 4.92
C THR A 287 -9.57 -29.48 4.09
N LEU A 288 -10.56 -28.73 4.58
CA LEU A 288 -11.09 -27.54 3.91
C LEU A 288 -10.03 -26.43 3.82
N CYS A 289 -9.28 -26.15 4.90
CA CYS A 289 -8.18 -25.19 4.87
C CYS A 289 -7.12 -25.57 3.82
N ILE A 290 -6.77 -26.87 3.75
CA ILE A 290 -5.85 -27.37 2.72
C ILE A 290 -6.46 -27.21 1.32
N ALA A 291 -7.73 -27.56 1.11
CA ALA A 291 -8.39 -27.44 -0.18
C ALA A 291 -8.38 -26.00 -0.70
N ILE A 292 -8.57 -25.01 0.18
CA ILE A 292 -8.51 -23.59 -0.17
C ILE A 292 -7.11 -23.19 -0.65
N CYS A 293 -6.03 -23.74 -0.06
CA CYS A 293 -4.66 -23.47 -0.51
C CYS A 293 -4.36 -23.99 -1.92
N PHE A 294 -5.12 -24.97 -2.42
CA PHE A 294 -4.98 -25.51 -3.78
C PHE A 294 -5.88 -24.79 -4.80
N LEU A 295 -6.79 -23.91 -4.36
CA LEU A 295 -7.54 -23.08 -5.28
C LEU A 295 -6.59 -22.07 -5.92
N PRO A 296 -6.73 -21.80 -7.23
CA PRO A 296 -6.01 -20.71 -7.86
C PRO A 296 -6.30 -19.43 -7.09
N SER A 297 -5.25 -18.80 -6.56
CA SER A 297 -5.40 -17.48 -5.99
C SER A 297 -5.95 -16.58 -7.09
N SER A 298 -7.14 -16.04 -6.89
CA SER A 298 -7.61 -14.86 -7.61
C SER A 298 -6.74 -13.68 -7.19
N GLN A 299 -5.45 -13.74 -7.51
CA GLN A 299 -4.73 -12.54 -7.81
C GLN A 299 -5.41 -12.03 -9.05
N SER A 300 -6.39 -11.14 -8.85
CA SER A 300 -6.73 -10.08 -9.77
C SER A 300 -5.45 -9.73 -10.50
N SER A 301 -5.32 -10.22 -11.72
CA SER A 301 -4.21 -9.90 -12.57
C SER A 301 -4.40 -8.45 -12.96
N SER A 302 -3.99 -7.54 -12.09
CA SER A 302 -3.42 -6.26 -12.49
C SER A 302 -2.12 -6.56 -13.22
N ARG A 303 -2.24 -7.25 -14.36
CA ARG A 303 -1.22 -7.26 -15.40
C ARG A 303 -1.29 -5.87 -16.00
N SER A 304 -0.51 -4.96 -15.43
CA SER A 304 0.09 -3.86 -16.16
C SER A 304 0.92 -4.48 -17.29
N SER A 305 0.23 -4.82 -18.38
CA SER A 305 0.86 -5.14 -19.63
C SER A 305 1.23 -3.81 -20.25
N SER A 306 2.47 -3.42 -20.00
CA SER A 306 3.27 -2.55 -20.86
C SER A 306 3.12 -3.02 -22.32
N ARG A 307 2.17 -2.39 -23.03
CA ARG A 307 2.04 -2.51 -24.48
C ARG A 307 2.03 -1.12 -25.07
N SER A 308 3.23 -0.70 -25.45
CA SER A 308 3.46 0.31 -26.48
C SER A 308 2.59 -0.01 -27.71
N GLY A 309 1.89 0.99 -28.22
CA GLY A 309 1.15 0.91 -29.47
C GLY A 309 -0.18 1.66 -29.47
N ASN A 310 -0.09 2.95 -29.83
CA ASN A 310 -1.14 3.80 -30.42
C ASN A 310 -2.53 3.18 -30.59
N LYS A 311 -3.51 3.79 -29.91
CA LYS A 311 -4.79 4.11 -30.55
C LYS A 311 -5.41 5.33 -29.88
N SER A 312 -5.50 6.38 -30.68
CA SER A 312 -6.41 7.50 -30.50
C SER A 312 -7.84 7.00 -30.26
N SER A 313 -8.45 7.47 -29.19
CA SER A 313 -9.90 7.56 -29.10
C SER A 313 -10.25 8.66 -28.11
N ASN A 314 -10.67 9.80 -28.67
CA ASN A 314 -11.49 10.79 -27.99
C ASN A 314 -12.56 10.07 -27.18
N SER A 315 -12.61 10.35 -25.88
CA SER A 315 -13.78 10.06 -25.06
C SER A 315 -13.88 11.19 -24.05
N SER A 316 -14.58 12.23 -24.47
CA SER A 316 -15.19 13.24 -23.62
C SER A 316 -15.99 12.52 -22.54
N SER A 317 -15.54 12.58 -21.29
CA SER A 317 -16.39 12.22 -20.15
C SER A 317 -16.95 13.51 -19.59
N SER A 318 -18.14 13.85 -20.09
CA SER A 318 -19.07 14.76 -19.43
C SER A 318 -19.37 14.23 -18.03
N TYR A 319 -18.86 14.92 -17.01
CA TYR A 319 -19.44 14.82 -15.69
C TYR A 319 -20.76 15.61 -15.70
N HIS A 320 -21.86 14.87 -15.69
CA HIS A 320 -23.18 15.42 -15.35
C HIS A 320 -23.15 15.83 -13.87
N SER A 321 -22.93 17.12 -13.60
CA SER A 321 -23.39 17.75 -12.37
C SER A 321 -24.86 18.11 -12.56
N THR A 322 -25.76 17.35 -11.93
CA THR A 322 -27.12 17.81 -11.70
C THR A 322 -27.09 18.84 -10.58
N ASN A 323 -26.99 20.12 -10.94
CA ASN A 323 -27.40 21.19 -10.04
C ASN A 323 -28.40 22.09 -10.76
N SER A 324 -29.66 21.91 -10.37
CA SER A 324 -30.77 22.77 -10.71
C SER A 324 -30.57 24.14 -10.07
N SER A 325 -30.38 25.17 -10.89
CA SER A 325 -30.70 26.55 -10.53
C SER A 325 -30.97 27.35 -11.80
N SER A 326 -32.26 27.45 -12.12
CA SER A 326 -32.96 28.64 -12.61
C SER A 326 -32.14 29.77 -13.26
N TYR A 327 -32.39 29.93 -14.56
CA TYR A 327 -32.84 31.18 -15.22
C TYR A 327 -32.22 32.49 -14.71
N TYR A 328 -31.37 33.13 -15.51
CA TYR A 328 -31.75 34.32 -16.30
C TYR A 328 -30.78 34.52 -17.46
N ASP A 329 -31.40 34.76 -18.61
CA ASP A 329 -30.86 35.07 -19.93
C ASP A 329 -30.36 36.52 -19.98
N SER A 330 -29.38 36.80 -20.83
CA SER A 330 -29.26 38.00 -21.68
C SER A 330 -27.83 38.19 -22.20
N SER A 331 -27.61 37.66 -23.40
CA SER A 331 -27.20 38.42 -24.59
C SER A 331 -26.12 39.51 -24.42
N SER A 332 -24.96 39.32 -25.08
CA SER A 332 -24.69 40.01 -26.35
C SER A 332 -23.29 39.70 -26.87
N SER A 333 -23.29 39.21 -28.11
CA SER A 333 -22.21 39.00 -29.06
C SER A 333 -21.25 40.20 -29.18
N ASN A 334 -19.95 39.97 -29.36
CA ASN A 334 -19.29 40.43 -30.58
C ASN A 334 -18.00 39.66 -30.90
N SER A 335 -17.90 39.29 -32.17
CA SER A 335 -16.82 38.59 -32.84
C SER A 335 -15.61 39.51 -33.09
N GLY A 336 -14.40 38.95 -33.18
CA GLY A 336 -13.23 39.68 -33.67
C GLY A 336 -11.99 38.81 -33.82
N TYR A 337 -11.78 38.29 -35.03
CA TYR A 337 -10.55 37.64 -35.52
C TYR A 337 -9.39 38.64 -35.68
N GLY A 338 -8.14 38.15 -35.59
CA GLY A 338 -6.92 38.80 -36.11
C GLY A 338 -5.74 38.66 -35.14
N SER A 339 -4.85 37.67 -35.28
CA SER A 339 -3.69 37.61 -36.18
C SER A 339 -2.48 38.42 -35.70
N ASP A 340 -1.44 37.66 -35.30
CA ASP A 340 0.02 37.84 -35.45
C ASP A 340 0.70 39.22 -35.46
N GLY A 341 1.84 39.23 -34.76
CA GLY A 341 2.91 40.24 -34.79
C GLY A 341 3.26 40.66 -33.36
N GLY A 342 4.34 40.21 -32.73
CA GLY A 342 5.72 40.29 -33.20
C GLY A 342 6.41 41.46 -32.47
N SER A 343 7.68 41.27 -32.10
CA SER A 343 8.67 42.23 -31.54
C SER A 343 8.57 42.65 -30.06
N ASP A 344 9.45 42.03 -29.27
CA ASP A 344 10.58 42.64 -28.53
C ASP A 344 10.57 44.17 -28.33
N CYS A 345 10.69 44.62 -27.08
CA CYS A 345 11.93 45.20 -26.54
C CYS A 345 11.71 45.87 -25.17
N SER A 346 12.71 45.67 -24.33
CA SER A 346 13.02 46.28 -23.03
C SER A 346 12.78 47.79 -22.89
N SER A 347 12.48 48.23 -21.67
CA SER A 347 13.29 49.15 -20.83
C SER A 347 12.38 49.93 -19.86
N SER A 348 12.42 49.66 -18.56
CA SER A 348 13.20 50.34 -17.50
C SER A 348 12.73 51.74 -17.07
N TYR A 349 12.66 51.90 -15.74
CA TYR A 349 12.68 53.12 -14.90
C TYR A 349 11.47 54.05 -14.90
N HIS A 350 10.73 54.11 -13.79
CA HIS A 350 10.98 55.13 -12.76
C HIS A 350 10.07 54.95 -11.54
N SER A 351 10.68 55.03 -10.36
CA SER A 351 10.07 55.21 -9.06
C SER A 351 9.43 56.59 -8.93
N THR A 352 8.30 56.71 -8.23
CA THR A 352 8.04 57.83 -7.30
C THR A 352 6.97 57.46 -6.30
N SER A 353 7.33 57.70 -5.05
CA SER A 353 6.55 57.67 -3.82
C SER A 353 5.32 58.60 -3.84
N SER A 354 4.23 58.17 -3.22
CA SER A 354 3.47 59.06 -2.33
C SER A 354 2.72 58.25 -1.28
N SER A 355 3.05 58.59 -0.03
CA SER A 355 2.40 58.21 1.21
C SER A 355 1.01 58.84 1.31
N SER A 356 0.06 58.10 1.88
CA SER A 356 -1.06 58.68 2.62
C SER A 356 -1.51 57.71 3.72
N ASP A 357 -1.37 58.19 4.94
CA ASP A 357 -1.89 57.60 6.17
C ASP A 357 -3.43 57.53 6.14
N SER A 358 -3.98 56.46 6.71
CA SER A 358 -5.17 56.60 7.57
C SER A 358 -5.30 55.37 8.48
N SER A 359 -5.61 55.68 9.72
CA SER A 359 -5.55 54.86 10.91
C SER A 359 -6.93 54.36 11.36
N CYS A 360 -6.87 53.36 12.25
CA CYS A 360 -7.81 52.97 13.31
C CYS A 360 -9.06 52.11 12.98
N GLY A 361 -9.28 51.11 13.85
CA GLY A 361 -10.49 50.28 13.90
C GLY A 361 -10.24 48.90 14.52
N SER A 362 -9.95 48.84 15.83
CA SER A 362 -10.04 47.60 16.62
C SER A 362 -11.50 47.27 16.88
N ASP A 363 -11.90 46.00 16.76
CA ASP A 363 -13.00 45.42 17.55
C ASP A 363 -12.80 43.90 17.67
N GLY A 364 -12.82 43.43 18.92
CA GLY A 364 -12.72 42.03 19.30
C GLY A 364 -14.08 41.33 19.23
N GLY A 365 -14.04 40.06 18.83
CA GLY A 365 -15.19 39.16 18.89
C GLY A 365 -14.69 37.74 19.12
N GLY A 366 -14.71 37.31 20.38
CA GLY A 366 -14.51 35.91 20.75
C GLY A 366 -15.70 35.06 20.32
N GLY A 367 -15.41 33.93 19.67
CA GLY A 367 -16.39 32.91 19.33
C GLY A 367 -15.69 31.57 19.27
N GLY A 368 -15.78 30.80 20.37
CA GLY A 368 -15.43 29.40 20.38
C GLY A 368 -16.40 28.63 19.48
N GLY A 369 -15.84 27.86 18.55
CA GLY A 369 -16.58 26.99 17.65
C GLY A 369 -15.81 25.69 17.50
N ASP A 370 -16.49 24.60 17.84
CA ASP A 370 -16.01 23.23 17.87
C ASP A 370 -15.31 22.81 16.57
N CYS A 371 -14.07 22.31 16.68
CA CYS A 371 -13.36 21.68 15.57
C CYS A 371 -13.86 20.23 15.39
N GLY A 372 -14.99 20.11 14.69
CA GLY A 372 -15.45 18.85 14.10
C GLY A 372 -14.49 18.39 13.01
N GLY A 373 -13.90 17.21 13.21
CA GLY A 373 -12.95 16.59 12.29
C GLY A 373 -13.56 16.33 10.91
N GLY A 374 -12.98 16.96 9.89
CA GLY A 374 -13.18 16.62 8.49
C GLY A 374 -11.92 15.95 7.96
N GLY A 375 -11.98 14.63 7.77
CA GLY A 375 -10.89 13.85 7.20
C GLY A 375 -10.62 14.21 5.74
N CYS A 376 -9.49 14.85 5.47
CA CYS A 376 -8.89 14.93 4.16
C CYS A 376 -8.10 13.64 3.89
N GLY A 377 -8.82 12.63 3.39
CA GLY A 377 -8.31 11.32 2.99
C GLY A 377 -7.96 11.27 1.51
N GLY A 378 -6.90 11.97 1.09
CA GLY A 378 -6.27 11.76 -0.21
C GLY A 378 -5.04 10.87 -0.03
N GLY A 379 -5.07 9.65 -0.58
CA GLY A 379 -3.89 8.79 -0.63
C GLY A 379 -2.87 9.37 -1.60
N CYS A 380 -1.75 9.87 -1.06
CA CYS A 380 -0.66 10.45 -1.83
C CYS A 380 0.63 9.64 -1.56
N GLY A 381 0.71 8.43 -2.09
CA GLY A 381 1.96 7.65 -2.16
C GLY A 381 2.87 8.10 -3.32
N GLY A 382 2.79 9.37 -3.70
CA GLY A 382 3.57 9.95 -4.80
C GLY A 382 4.44 11.04 -4.23
N GLY A 383 5.75 10.75 -4.11
CA GLY A 383 6.73 11.64 -3.50
C GLY A 383 6.56 13.09 -3.95
N GLY A 384 6.37 13.98 -2.98
CA GLY A 384 6.48 15.41 -3.24
C GLY A 384 7.93 15.85 -3.19
N CYS A 385 8.29 16.83 -4.01
CA CYS A 385 9.52 17.59 -3.84
C CYS A 385 9.23 18.91 -3.12
N CYS A 386 10.25 19.45 -2.46
CA CYS A 386 10.28 20.87 -2.14
C CYS A 386 10.90 21.68 -3.28
N GLY A 387 10.32 22.84 -3.56
CA GLY A 387 10.95 23.89 -4.35
C GLY A 387 10.97 25.17 -3.54
N GLY A 388 12.16 25.69 -3.23
CA GLY A 388 12.34 27.06 -2.78
C GLY A 388 12.38 27.97 -4.00
N ALA A 389 11.55 29.02 -4.01
CA ALA A 389 11.64 30.09 -4.98
C ALA A 389 12.93 30.91 -4.79
#